data_AF-A0A453K7C0-F1
#
_entry.id   AF-A0A453K7C0-F1
#
_cell.length_a   1.000
_cell.length_b   1.000
_cell.length_c   1.000
_cell.angle_alpha   90.00
_cell.angle_beta   90.00
_cell.angle_gamma   90.00
#
_symmetry.space_group_name_H-M   'P 1'
#
loop_
_entity.id
_entity.type
_entity.pdbx_description
1 polymer ?
#
loop_
_entity_poly.entity_id
_entity_poly.type
_entity_poly.pdbx_seq_one_letter_code
_entity_poly.pdbx_strand_id
1 'polypeptide(L)' 'LQETIRQNFSMFELQGLSRHQFAWQWLPAAGKSGGILLGFREDAFSVEDMDHGEFFLSMSIMDR' A
#
# COMPACT_ATOMS: atom_id res chain seq x y z
N LEU A 1 5.43 -3.85 -3.02
CA LEU A 1 4.33 -4.64 -2.42
C LEU A 1 4.91 -5.54 -1.35
N GLN A 2 4.32 -5.58 -0.16
CA GLN A 2 4.79 -6.39 0.94
C GLN A 2 3.61 -6.96 1.75
N GLU A 3 3.68 -8.24 2.11
CA GLU A 3 2.75 -8.86 3.06
C GLU A 3 3.14 -8.53 4.52
N THR A 4 2.17 -8.29 5.39
CA THR A 4 2.38 -7.83 6.77
C THR A 4 1.45 -8.57 7.74
N ILE A 5 1.74 -8.55 9.05
CA ILE A 5 0.81 -9.06 10.09
C ILE A 5 0.13 -7.93 10.87
N ARG A 6 0.12 -6.72 10.32
CA ARG A 6 -0.32 -5.51 11.00
C ARG A 6 -1.76 -5.16 10.63
N GLN A 7 -2.46 -4.59 11.60
CA GLN A 7 -3.82 -4.06 11.41
C GLN A 7 -3.78 -2.63 10.86
N ASN A 8 -2.84 -1.83 11.33
CA ASN A 8 -2.76 -0.40 11.01
C ASN A 8 -1.31 0.04 10.91
N PHE A 9 -1.12 1.16 10.23
CA PHE A 9 0.14 1.90 10.16
C PHE A 9 -0.11 3.35 10.52
N SER A 10 0.80 3.94 11.30
CA SER A 10 0.85 5.39 11.47
C SER A 10 1.60 6.04 10.31
N MET A 11 1.29 7.30 10.02
CA MET A 11 2.00 8.04 8.96
C MET A 11 3.50 8.16 9.26
N PHE A 12 3.89 8.28 10.53
CA PHE A 12 5.29 8.33 10.94
C PHE A 12 6.04 7.04 10.60
N GLU A 13 5.42 5.88 10.83
CA GLU A 13 6.02 4.59 10.46
C GLU A 13 6.19 4.47 8.95
N LEU A 14 5.17 4.87 8.17
CA LEU A 14 5.20 4.82 6.71
C LEU A 14 6.26 5.75 6.12
N GLN A 15 6.40 6.95 6.68
CA GLN A 15 7.49 7.88 6.33
C GLN A 15 8.87 7.33 6.68
N GLY A 16 8.98 6.48 7.70
CA GLY A 16 10.22 5.79 8.05
C GLY A 16 10.65 4.70 7.06
N LEU A 17 9.73 4.19 6.23
CA LEU A 17 10.01 3.09 5.29
C LEU A 17 10.74 3.54 4.03
N SER A 18 10.68 4.83 3.67
CA SER A 18 11.26 5.33 2.43
C SER A 18 11.70 6.78 2.56
N ARG A 19 12.74 7.16 1.81
CA ARG A 19 13.18 8.56 1.65
C ARG A 19 12.37 9.32 0.60
N HIS A 20 11.65 8.60 -0.26
CA HIS A 20 10.82 9.20 -1.29
C HIS A 20 9.38 9.37 -0.80
N GLN A 21 8.64 10.30 -1.40
CA GLN A 21 7.21 10.46 -1.14
C GLN A 21 6.45 9.34 -1.83
N PHE A 22 6.09 8.34 -1.03
CA PHE A 22 5.18 7.27 -1.42
C PHE A 22 3.79 7.59 -0.86
N ALA A 23 2.77 7.40 -1.70
CA ALA A 23 1.43 7.16 -1.19
C ALA A 23 1.33 5.69 -0.80
N TRP A 24 0.66 5.45 0.32
CA TRP A 24 0.56 4.15 0.93
C TRP A 24 -0.90 3.71 0.98
N GLN A 25 -1.12 2.45 0.61
CA GLN A 25 -2.37 1.74 0.75
C GLN A 25 -2.10 0.44 1.49
N TRP A 26 -3.00 0.04 2.38
CA TRP A 26 -2.85 -1.24 3.06
C TRP A 26 -4.18 -1.93 3.29
N LEU A 27 -4.10 -3.25 3.34
CA LEU A 27 -5.14 -4.13 3.88
C LEU A 27 -4.67 -4.64 5.24
N PRO A 28 -5.53 -4.56 6.27
CA PRO A 28 -5.22 -5.13 7.57
C PRO A 28 -5.11 -6.65 7.49
N ALA A 29 -4.27 -7.24 8.34
CA ALA A 29 -4.30 -8.69 8.55
C ALA A 29 -5.68 -9.15 9.02
N ALA A 30 -6.15 -10.31 8.56
CA ALA A 30 -7.46 -10.86 8.93
C ALA A 30 -7.34 -12.34 9.28
N GLY A 31 -7.48 -12.67 10.57
CA GLY A 31 -7.36 -14.05 11.04
C GLY A 31 -5.95 -14.62 10.80
N LYS A 32 -5.87 -15.68 9.97
CA LYS A 32 -4.59 -16.27 9.54
C LYS A 32 -4.01 -15.63 8.28
N SER A 33 -4.80 -14.83 7.58
CA SER A 33 -4.36 -14.13 6.38
C SER A 33 -3.56 -12.90 6.79
N GLY A 34 -2.36 -12.73 6.22
CA GLY A 34 -1.60 -11.50 6.34
C GLY A 34 -2.36 -10.31 5.76
N GLY A 35 -1.98 -9.12 6.18
CA GLY A 35 -2.34 -7.87 5.53
C GLY A 35 -1.39 -7.56 4.37
N ILE A 36 -1.73 -6.55 3.58
CA ILE A 36 -0.94 -6.13 2.43
C ILE A 36 -0.55 -4.67 2.63
N LEU A 37 0.70 -4.31 2.36
CA LEU A 37 1.17 -2.93 2.28
C LEU A 37 1.67 -2.66 0.85
N LEU A 38 1.08 -1.67 0.21
CA LEU A 38 1.41 -1.21 -1.13
C LEU A 38 1.81 0.26 -1.05
N GLY A 39 2.97 0.58 -1.59
CA GLY A 39 3.42 1.95 -1.78
C GLY A 39 3.65 2.22 -3.27
N PHE A 40 3.20 3.37 -3.75
CA PHE A 40 3.54 3.88 -5.08
C PHE A 40 4.06 5.31 -5.02
N ARG A 41 4.89 5.69 -5.99
CA ARG A 41 5.49 7.01 -6.10
C ARG A 41 4.54 7.98 -6.81
N GLU A 42 3.88 8.84 -6.05
CA GLU A 42 2.94 9.85 -6.60
C GLU A 42 3.63 10.88 -7.50
N ASP A 43 4.95 11.04 -7.36
CA ASP A 43 5.75 11.94 -8.18
C ASP A 43 6.07 11.37 -9.57
N ALA A 44 6.02 10.05 -9.74
CA ALA A 44 6.38 9.36 -10.98
C ALA A 44 5.19 8.70 -11.68
N PHE A 45 4.16 8.30 -10.92
CA PHE A 45 3.04 7.52 -11.44
C PHE A 45 1.70 8.15 -11.10
N SER A 46 0.74 7.95 -12.00
CA SER A 46 -0.67 8.26 -11.78
C SER A 46 -1.44 6.96 -11.56
N VAL A 47 -2.41 6.97 -10.64
CA VAL A 47 -3.30 5.82 -10.41
C VAL A 47 -4.49 5.92 -11.36
N GLU A 48 -4.69 4.91 -12.20
CA GLU A 48 -5.86 4.81 -13.08
C GLU A 48 -7.01 4.09 -12.39
N ASP A 49 -6.70 3.01 -11.66
CA ASP A 49 -7.69 2.19 -10.98
C ASP A 49 -7.11 1.55 -9.72
N MET A 50 -7.97 1.30 -8.74
CA MET A 50 -7.59 0.65 -7.49
C MET A 50 -8.75 -0.20 -6.98
N ASP A 51 -8.47 -1.47 -6.74
CA ASP A 51 -9.45 -2.42 -6.21
C ASP A 51 -9.00 -2.94 -4.83
N HIS A 52 -9.90 -2.77 -3.86
CA HIS A 52 -9.74 -3.24 -2.49
C HIS A 52 -10.70 -4.41 -2.26
N GLY A 53 -10.19 -5.62 -2.46
CA GLY A 53 -10.86 -6.83 -2.04
C GLY A 53 -10.65 -7.13 -0.57
N GLU A 54 -11.37 -8.14 -0.07
CA GLU A 54 -11.24 -8.62 1.30
C GLU A 54 -9.83 -9.14 1.62
N PHE A 55 -9.16 -9.74 0.63
CA PHE A 55 -7.84 -10.37 0.78
C PHE A 55 -6.84 -9.97 -0.31
N PHE A 56 -7.17 -8.99 -1.16
CA PHE A 56 -6.28 -8.55 -2.23
C PHE A 56 -6.35 -7.04 -2.42
N LEU A 57 -5.21 -6.46 -2.76
CA LEU A 57 -5.08 -5.07 -3.14
C LEU A 57 -4.49 -5.01 -4.55
N SER A 58 -5.23 -4.43 -5.49
CA SER A 58 -4.78 -4.22 -6.86
C SER A 58 -4.71 -2.73 -7.17
N MET A 59 -3.71 -2.34 -7.95
CA MET A 59 -3.55 -0.96 -8.38
C MET A 59 -3.00 -0.92 -9.81
N SER A 60 -3.69 -0.22 -10.68
CA SER A 60 -3.26 0.07 -12.05
C SER A 60 -2.61 1.45 -12.06
N ILE A 61 -1.33 1.50 -12.42
CA ILE A 61 -0.57 2.74 -12.49
C ILE A 61 -0.05 2.99 -13.91
N MET A 62 0.03 4.27 -14.27
CA MET A 62 0.62 4.72 -15.53
C MET A 62 1.81 5.63 -15.24
N ASP A 63 2.87 5.49 -16.04
CA ASP A 63 3.98 6.44 -16.04
C ASP A 63 3.49 7.81 -16.49
N ARG A 64 4.02 8.87 -15.88
CA ARG A 64 3.53 10.22 -16.09
C ARG A 64 4.23 10.96 -17.22
#